data_AF-B3RNH7-F1
#
_entry.id   AF-B3RNH7-F1
#
_cell.length_a   1.000
_cell.length_b   1.000
_cell.length_c   1.000
_cell.angle_alpha   90.00
_cell.angle_beta   90.00
_cell.angle_gamma   90.00
#
_symmetry.space_group_name_H-M   'P 1'
#
loop_
_entity.id
_entity.type
_entity.pdbx_description
1 polymer ?
#
loop_
_entity_poly.entity_id
_entity_poly.type
_entity_poly.pdbx_seq_one_letter_code
_entity_poly.pdbx_strand_id
1 'polypeptide(L)'
;CSRINSRYARNILKRSLYDLIQSMQVQLSFDCPFHPERDLFRKQEELKDNAYQSSWTCSYCGKWFYRERFLDQHLDNRHSALLGTVMNATCLANYCDILGCDLAHVQDTTLAKGNDLWWKTALCRSTQMVELRDQCLQIAEQCTPKSSKASSGVRNIIISNICSRLTCKNYWNRSNVALVMKEAYILALRILSSIIIFLALL
;
A
#
# COMPACT_ATOMS: atom_id res chain seq x y z
N CYS A 1 8.47 -11.36 -10.82
CA CYS A 1 7.68 -10.45 -9.95
C CYS A 1 8.38 -10.34 -8.60
N SER A 2 8.76 -9.14 -8.12
CA SER A 2 9.41 -8.98 -6.81
C SER A 2 8.37 -9.06 -5.68
N ARG A 3 8.45 -10.08 -4.81
CA ARG A 3 7.50 -10.25 -3.69
C ARG A 3 7.57 -9.10 -2.68
N ILE A 4 8.77 -8.65 -2.33
CA ILE A 4 8.99 -7.54 -1.39
C ILE A 4 8.34 -6.26 -1.93
N ASN A 5 8.57 -5.93 -3.20
CA ASN A 5 7.98 -4.74 -3.82
C ASN A 5 6.45 -4.87 -3.94
N SER A 6 5.93 -6.06 -4.27
CA SER A 6 4.49 -6.31 -4.24
C SER A 6 3.89 -6.13 -2.83
N ARG A 7 4.63 -6.47 -1.76
CA ARG A 7 4.21 -6.22 -0.38
C ARG A 7 4.13 -4.72 -0.07
N TYR A 8 5.12 -3.93 -0.50
CA TYR A 8 5.08 -2.47 -0.39
C TYR A 8 3.88 -1.89 -1.14
N ALA A 9 3.71 -2.27 -2.40
CA ALA A 9 2.58 -1.87 -3.22
C ALA A 9 1.24 -2.20 -2.55
N ARG A 10 1.08 -3.41 -2.02
CA ARG A 10 -0.12 -3.85 -1.30
C ARG A 10 -0.39 -3.01 -0.05
N ASN A 11 0.65 -2.74 0.75
CA ASN A 11 0.52 -1.92 1.96
C ASN A 11 0.11 -0.47 1.64
N ILE A 12 0.62 0.08 0.54
CA ILE A 12 0.21 1.39 0.04
C ILE A 12 -1.26 1.33 -0.41
N LEU A 13 -1.62 0.38 -1.28
CA LEU A 13 -2.99 0.21 -1.78
C LEU A 13 -4.01 0.00 -0.66
N LYS A 14 -3.66 -0.74 0.39
CA LYS A 14 -4.52 -0.92 1.56
C LYS A 14 -4.97 0.43 2.13
N ARG A 15 -4.00 1.30 2.42
CA ARG A 15 -4.25 2.61 3.06
C ARG A 15 -4.80 3.66 2.10
N SER A 16 -4.34 3.68 0.85
CA SER A 16 -4.69 4.72 -0.13
C SER A 16 -5.92 4.39 -0.98
N LEU A 17 -6.43 3.15 -0.91
CA LEU A 17 -7.54 2.70 -1.73
C LEU A 17 -8.49 1.76 -0.99
N TYR A 18 -8.02 0.59 -0.52
CA TYR A 18 -8.92 -0.48 -0.06
C TYR A 18 -9.73 -0.10 1.18
N ASP A 19 -9.09 0.45 2.20
CA ASP A 19 -9.77 0.86 3.44
C ASP A 19 -10.83 1.96 3.13
N LEU A 20 -10.55 2.83 2.15
CA LEU A 20 -11.45 3.91 1.74
C LEU A 20 -12.66 3.38 0.95
N ILE A 21 -12.46 2.52 -0.04
CA ILE A 21 -13.58 1.95 -0.82
C ILE A 21 -14.43 0.98 0.01
N GLN A 22 -13.83 0.29 0.97
CA GLN A 22 -14.55 -0.56 1.92
C GLN A 22 -15.52 0.25 2.77
N SER A 23 -15.09 1.42 3.28
CA SER A 23 -15.98 2.30 4.06
C SER A 23 -17.17 2.84 3.26
N MET A 24 -17.05 2.92 1.94
CA MET A 24 -18.12 3.33 1.02
C MET A 24 -18.92 2.15 0.45
N GLN A 25 -18.57 0.91 0.80
CA GLN A 25 -19.17 -0.33 0.28
C GLN A 25 -19.12 -0.45 -1.25
N VAL A 26 -18.02 0.00 -1.86
CA VAL A 26 -17.82 -0.03 -3.32
C VAL A 26 -16.75 -1.08 -3.68
N GLN A 27 -16.97 -1.77 -4.79
CA GLN A 27 -16.00 -2.71 -5.37
C GLN A 27 -15.26 -2.11 -6.55
N LEU A 28 -14.02 -2.55 -6.77
CA LEU A 28 -13.26 -2.18 -7.96
C LEU A 28 -13.77 -2.95 -9.18
N SER A 29 -13.61 -2.38 -10.37
CA SER A 29 -13.77 -3.15 -11.61
C SER A 29 -12.82 -4.35 -11.63
N PHE A 30 -13.23 -5.50 -12.15
CA PHE A 30 -12.34 -6.66 -12.32
C PHE A 30 -11.18 -6.36 -13.29
N ASP A 31 -11.35 -5.41 -14.21
CA ASP A 31 -10.29 -4.95 -15.11
C ASP A 31 -9.22 -4.11 -14.39
N CYS A 32 -9.48 -3.69 -13.15
CA CYS A 32 -8.54 -2.93 -12.33
C CYS A 32 -7.27 -3.75 -12.03
N PRO A 33 -6.07 -3.26 -12.37
CA PRO A 33 -4.83 -3.94 -11.96
C PRO A 33 -4.64 -3.96 -10.44
N PHE A 34 -5.26 -3.02 -9.71
CA PHE A 34 -5.26 -2.98 -8.25
C PHE A 34 -6.39 -3.79 -7.60
N HIS A 35 -7.14 -4.59 -8.36
CA HIS A 35 -8.17 -5.45 -7.76
C HIS A 35 -7.54 -6.48 -6.81
N PRO A 36 -8.00 -6.64 -5.55
CA PRO A 36 -7.41 -7.58 -4.59
C PRO A 36 -7.32 -9.03 -5.12
N GLU A 37 -8.38 -9.51 -5.79
CA GLU A 37 -8.38 -10.85 -6.39
C GLU A 37 -7.32 -11.05 -7.50
N ARG A 38 -6.79 -9.97 -8.07
CA ARG A 38 -5.75 -10.05 -9.09
C ARG A 38 -4.35 -10.03 -8.51
N ASP A 39 -4.14 -9.72 -7.23
CA ASP A 39 -2.79 -9.75 -6.67
C ASP A 39 -2.20 -11.17 -6.70
N LEU A 40 -1.14 -11.32 -7.48
CA LEU A 40 -0.43 -12.60 -7.72
C LEU A 40 -0.05 -13.32 -6.42
N PHE A 41 0.34 -12.59 -5.38
CA PHE A 41 0.82 -13.19 -4.12
C PHE A 41 -0.26 -13.25 -3.04
N ARG A 42 -1.47 -12.77 -3.29
CA ARG A 42 -2.50 -12.56 -2.24
C ARG A 42 -2.69 -13.77 -1.35
N LYS A 43 -3.05 -14.93 -1.93
CA LYS A 43 -3.35 -16.14 -1.16
C LYS A 43 -2.17 -16.60 -0.30
N GLN A 44 -0.94 -16.50 -0.82
CA GLN A 44 0.25 -16.88 -0.06
C GLN A 44 0.55 -15.90 1.08
N GLU A 45 0.27 -14.61 0.90
CA GLU A 45 0.47 -13.61 1.95
C GLU A 45 -0.58 -13.74 3.06
N GLU A 46 -1.81 -14.16 2.73
CA GLU A 46 -2.86 -14.50 3.71
C GLU A 46 -2.51 -15.72 4.57
N LEU A 47 -1.56 -16.55 4.13
CA LEU A 47 -1.10 -17.74 4.86
C LEU A 47 0.06 -17.48 5.81
N LYS A 48 0.51 -16.24 5.91
CA LYS A 48 1.58 -15.87 6.84
C LYS A 48 0.97 -15.51 8.18
N ASP A 49 1.40 -16.22 9.20
CA ASP A 49 1.09 -15.89 10.58
C ASP A 49 2.34 -15.36 11.29
N ASN A 50 2.17 -14.26 12.03
CA ASN A 50 3.18 -13.63 12.88
C ASN A 50 2.59 -13.37 14.27
N ALA A 51 1.93 -14.39 14.84
CA ALA A 51 1.33 -14.34 16.18
C ALA A 51 2.33 -13.95 17.27
N TYR A 52 3.60 -14.31 17.10
CA TYR A 52 4.69 -13.87 17.96
C TYR A 52 5.64 -13.04 17.11
N GLN A 53 5.80 -11.74 17.40
CA GLN A 53 6.58 -10.75 16.63
C GLN A 53 8.03 -11.18 16.25
N SER A 54 8.52 -12.29 16.81
CA SER A 54 9.81 -12.93 16.56
C SER A 54 9.76 -14.18 15.68
N SER A 55 8.60 -14.52 15.09
CA SER A 55 8.31 -15.86 14.61
C SER A 55 7.28 -15.84 13.48
N TRP A 56 7.56 -16.57 12.39
CA TRP A 56 6.71 -16.64 11.21
C TRP A 56 6.26 -18.07 10.97
N THR A 57 4.97 -18.29 10.79
CA THR A 57 4.40 -19.62 10.56
C THR A 57 3.62 -19.65 9.25
N CYS A 58 3.76 -20.73 8.48
CA CYS A 58 2.86 -21.00 7.37
C CYS A 58 1.56 -21.61 7.93
N SER A 59 0.45 -20.87 7.89
CA SER A 59 -0.84 -21.37 8.40
C SER A 59 -1.43 -22.52 7.57
N TYR A 60 -0.90 -22.77 6.36
CA TYR A 60 -1.33 -23.88 5.51
C TYR A 60 -0.76 -25.24 5.94
N CYS A 61 0.52 -25.31 6.35
CA CYS A 61 1.18 -26.56 6.72
C CYS A 61 1.78 -26.58 8.15
N GLY A 62 1.67 -25.47 8.89
CA GLY A 62 2.18 -25.32 10.24
C GLY A 62 3.69 -25.13 10.37
N LYS A 63 4.44 -25.06 9.25
CA LYS A 63 5.90 -24.91 9.31
C LYS A 63 6.32 -23.53 9.83
N TRP A 64 7.25 -23.53 10.78
CA TRP A 64 7.77 -22.35 11.44
C TRP A 64 9.09 -21.84 10.83
N PHE A 65 9.31 -20.53 10.92
CA PHE A 65 10.46 -19.80 10.39
C PHE A 65 10.83 -18.62 11.30
N TYR A 66 12.12 -18.35 11.42
CA TYR A 66 12.64 -17.27 12.27
C TYR A 66 12.68 -15.89 11.58
N ARG A 67 12.48 -15.81 10.25
CA ARG A 67 12.32 -14.55 9.50
C ARG A 67 11.35 -14.73 8.35
N GLU A 68 10.63 -13.65 8.01
CA GLU A 68 9.63 -13.64 6.94
C GLU A 68 10.20 -14.14 5.60
N ARG A 69 11.42 -13.73 5.24
CA ARG A 69 12.06 -14.14 3.97
C ARG A 69 12.18 -15.66 3.79
N PHE A 70 12.28 -16.41 4.88
CA PHE A 70 12.35 -17.88 4.81
C PHE A 70 10.98 -18.51 4.65
N LEU A 71 9.95 -17.89 5.23
CA LEU A 71 8.55 -18.24 4.96
C LEU A 71 8.19 -17.91 3.51
N ASP A 72 8.62 -16.77 2.98
CA ASP A 72 8.46 -16.39 1.56
C ASP A 72 9.05 -17.46 0.63
N GLN A 73 10.32 -17.82 0.83
CA GLN A 73 10.99 -18.84 0.05
C GLN A 73 10.30 -20.21 0.17
N HIS A 74 9.76 -20.53 1.34
CA HIS A 74 9.00 -21.74 1.54
C HIS A 74 7.69 -21.75 0.76
N LEU A 75 6.91 -20.66 0.80
CA LEU A 75 5.68 -20.50 0.04
C LEU A 75 5.94 -20.62 -1.47
N ASP A 76 7.01 -19.99 -1.95
CA ASP A 76 7.44 -20.07 -3.36
C ASP A 76 7.79 -21.51 -3.77
N ASN A 77 8.48 -22.27 -2.92
CA ASN A 77 8.97 -23.61 -3.28
C ASN A 77 7.96 -24.73 -3.04
N ARG A 78 7.14 -24.63 -1.98
CA ARG A 78 6.27 -25.72 -1.51
C ARG A 78 4.79 -25.47 -1.74
N HIS A 79 4.40 -24.21 -1.93
CA HIS A 79 3.03 -23.79 -2.10
C HIS A 79 2.86 -22.88 -3.33
N SER A 80 3.66 -23.11 -4.38
CA SER A 80 3.60 -22.38 -5.65
C SER A 80 2.23 -22.48 -6.33
N ALA A 81 1.51 -23.58 -6.12
CA ALA A 81 0.13 -23.76 -6.58
C ALA A 81 -0.86 -22.73 -6.00
N LEU A 82 -0.48 -22.02 -4.93
CA LEU A 82 -1.29 -20.96 -4.31
C LEU A 82 -0.98 -19.57 -4.88
N LEU A 83 -0.04 -19.43 -5.81
CA LEU A 83 0.09 -18.19 -6.60
C LEU A 83 -1.22 -17.92 -7.33
N GLY A 84 -1.53 -16.64 -7.57
CA GLY A 84 -2.76 -16.23 -8.25
C GLY A 84 -2.95 -16.96 -9.57
N THR A 85 -3.86 -17.94 -9.58
CA THR A 85 -4.22 -18.75 -10.75
C THR A 85 -5.31 -18.09 -11.60
N VAL A 86 -5.80 -16.92 -11.18
CA VAL A 86 -6.85 -16.18 -11.88
C VAL A 86 -6.28 -15.68 -13.21
N MET A 87 -7.05 -15.81 -14.28
CA MET A 87 -6.71 -15.22 -15.57
C MET A 87 -6.50 -13.71 -15.36
N ASN A 88 -5.32 -13.20 -15.75
CA ASN A 88 -4.88 -11.82 -15.53
C ASN A 88 -4.40 -11.47 -14.11
N ALA A 89 -3.82 -12.41 -13.36
CA ALA A 89 -3.07 -12.10 -12.16
C ALA A 89 -2.03 -10.98 -12.39
N THR A 90 -2.02 -10.00 -11.51
CA THR A 90 -1.22 -8.79 -11.54
C THR A 90 -0.04 -8.91 -10.59
N CYS A 91 1.16 -8.68 -11.12
CA CYS A 91 2.32 -8.40 -10.29
C CYS A 91 2.27 -6.95 -9.79
N LEU A 92 1.87 -6.73 -8.53
CA LEU A 92 1.76 -5.38 -7.96
C LEU A 92 3.09 -4.60 -7.96
N ALA A 93 4.23 -5.30 -7.90
CA ALA A 93 5.55 -4.67 -8.02
C ALA A 93 5.76 -3.89 -9.33
N ASN A 94 5.04 -4.25 -10.41
CA ASN A 94 5.13 -3.52 -11.68
C ASN A 94 4.54 -2.10 -11.60
N TYR A 95 3.81 -1.79 -10.53
CA TYR A 95 3.19 -0.48 -10.30
C TYR A 95 3.92 0.31 -9.21
N CYS A 96 5.11 -0.12 -8.79
CA CYS A 96 5.85 0.53 -7.73
C CYS A 96 6.29 1.96 -8.06
N ASP A 97 6.52 2.27 -9.34
CA ASP A 97 6.81 3.64 -9.75
C ASP A 97 5.59 4.57 -9.59
N ILE A 98 4.38 4.04 -9.73
CA ILE A 98 3.13 4.80 -9.49
C ILE A 98 2.82 4.88 -8.00
N LEU A 99 3.01 3.78 -7.26
CA LEU A 99 2.68 3.69 -5.84
C LEU A 99 3.75 4.30 -4.93
N GLY A 100 4.98 4.46 -5.43
CA GLY A 100 6.12 4.99 -4.66
C GLY A 100 6.69 3.97 -3.67
N CYS A 101 6.82 2.69 -4.04
CA CYS A 101 7.32 1.63 -3.14
C CYS A 101 8.71 1.92 -2.57
N ASP A 102 9.57 2.61 -3.33
CA ASP A 102 10.91 3.02 -2.91
C ASP A 102 10.90 3.82 -1.59
N LEU A 103 9.87 4.65 -1.38
CA LEU A 103 9.72 5.39 -0.13
C LEU A 103 9.40 4.46 1.04
N ALA A 104 8.60 3.42 0.81
CA ALA A 104 8.23 2.47 1.85
C ALA A 104 9.45 1.61 2.24
N HIS A 105 10.26 1.19 1.26
CA HIS A 105 11.53 0.51 1.54
C HIS A 105 12.49 1.38 2.36
N VAL A 106 12.64 2.65 2.00
CA VAL A 106 13.46 3.64 2.74
C VAL A 106 13.00 3.82 4.19
N GLN A 107 11.71 3.65 4.49
CA GLN A 107 11.19 3.72 5.86
C GLN A 107 11.49 2.47 6.69
N ASP A 108 11.38 1.28 6.08
CA ASP A 108 11.65 0.02 6.76
C ASP A 108 13.14 -0.20 7.03
N THR A 109 14.01 0.32 6.17
CA THR A 109 15.46 0.30 6.40
C THR A 109 15.84 1.54 7.21
N THR A 110 16.12 1.37 8.51
CA THR A 110 16.69 2.41 9.39
C THR A 110 18.01 3.02 8.90
N LEU A 111 18.57 2.48 7.80
CA LEU A 111 19.85 2.83 7.19
C LEU A 111 19.75 3.83 6.03
N ALA A 112 18.54 4.19 5.55
CA ALA A 112 18.40 5.16 4.47
C ALA A 112 18.64 6.60 4.98
N LYS A 113 19.94 6.93 5.10
CA LYS A 113 20.49 8.25 5.40
C LYS A 113 19.81 9.31 4.54
N GLY A 114 19.54 10.49 5.12
CA GLY A 114 18.88 11.61 4.43
C GLY A 114 19.47 11.98 3.06
N ASN A 115 20.74 11.65 2.82
CA ASN A 115 21.42 11.88 1.53
C ASN A 115 20.77 11.12 0.36
N ASP A 116 20.36 9.86 0.51
CA ASP A 116 19.82 9.09 -0.61
C ASP A 116 18.48 9.63 -1.11
N LEU A 117 17.62 10.10 -0.19
CA LEU A 117 16.35 10.70 -0.58
C LEU A 117 16.55 12.08 -1.21
N TRP A 118 17.53 12.84 -0.72
CA TRP A 118 17.88 14.12 -1.32
C TRP A 118 18.33 13.95 -2.77
N TRP A 119 19.22 12.98 -3.08
CA TRP A 119 19.63 12.71 -4.46
C TRP A 119 18.45 12.30 -5.35
N LYS A 120 17.56 11.42 -4.87
CA LYS A 120 16.35 11.04 -5.62
C LYS A 120 15.41 12.22 -5.91
N THR A 121 15.32 13.16 -4.96
CA THR A 121 14.53 14.38 -5.13
C THR A 121 15.21 15.35 -6.10
N ALA A 122 16.52 15.54 -5.98
CA ALA A 122 17.31 16.43 -6.82
C ALA A 122 17.39 15.95 -8.28
N LEU A 123 17.45 14.63 -8.50
CA LEU A 123 17.48 14.01 -9.82
C LEU A 123 16.08 13.82 -10.44
N CYS A 124 15.02 14.33 -9.80
CA CYS A 124 13.67 14.16 -10.30
C CYS A 124 13.46 14.82 -11.67
N ARG A 125 12.85 14.07 -12.59
CA ARG A 125 12.49 14.57 -13.92
C ARG A 125 10.99 14.82 -14.01
N SER A 126 10.59 16.06 -14.28
CA SER A 126 9.18 16.44 -14.39
C SER A 126 8.45 15.70 -15.51
N THR A 127 9.11 15.45 -16.64
CA THR A 127 8.52 14.69 -17.77
C THR A 127 8.15 13.28 -17.37
N GLN A 128 9.03 12.57 -16.67
CA GLN A 128 8.76 11.23 -16.15
C GLN A 128 7.58 11.22 -15.16
N MET A 129 7.47 12.26 -14.32
CA MET A 129 6.33 12.37 -13.38
C MET A 129 5.01 12.58 -14.12
N VAL A 130 5.00 13.33 -15.22
CA VAL A 130 3.81 13.49 -16.07
C VAL A 130 3.42 12.16 -16.70
N GLU A 131 4.37 11.42 -17.27
CA GLU A 131 4.11 10.10 -17.86
C GLU A 131 3.54 9.11 -16.85
N LEU A 132 4.14 9.03 -15.65
CA LEU A 132 3.63 8.18 -14.57
C LEU A 132 2.23 8.61 -14.12
N ARG A 133 1.98 9.93 -14.06
CA ARG A 133 0.67 10.46 -13.71
C ARG A 133 -0.39 10.07 -14.74
N ASP A 134 -0.08 10.18 -16.03
CA ASP A 134 -1.01 9.80 -17.09
C ASP A 134 -1.33 8.30 -17.06
N GLN A 135 -0.32 7.46 -16.81
CA GLN A 135 -0.52 6.02 -16.59
C GLN A 135 -1.43 5.76 -15.37
N CYS A 136 -1.21 6.49 -14.27
CA CYS A 136 -2.06 6.39 -13.08
C CYS A 136 -3.51 6.79 -13.35
N LEU A 137 -3.73 7.85 -14.15
CA LEU A 137 -5.08 8.27 -14.54
C LEU A 137 -5.79 7.19 -15.37
N GLN A 138 -5.08 6.53 -16.29
CA GLN A 138 -5.64 5.41 -17.06
C GLN A 138 -6.01 4.22 -16.15
N ILE A 139 -5.18 3.92 -15.14
CA ILE A 139 -5.51 2.91 -14.14
C ILE A 139 -6.76 3.31 -13.35
N ALA A 140 -6.89 4.58 -12.97
CA ALA A 140 -8.08 5.07 -12.27
C ALA A 140 -9.37 4.83 -13.09
N GLU A 141 -9.32 5.02 -14.42
CA GLU A 141 -10.44 4.68 -15.31
C GLU A 141 -10.71 3.16 -15.31
N GLN A 142 -9.68 2.34 -15.49
CA GLN A 142 -9.82 0.88 -15.51
C GLN A 142 -10.40 0.33 -14.20
N CYS A 143 -10.10 1.00 -13.09
CA CYS A 143 -10.59 0.62 -11.76
C CYS A 143 -12.01 1.06 -11.46
N THR A 144 -12.58 1.94 -12.28
CA THR A 144 -13.91 2.51 -12.09
C THR A 144 -14.99 1.55 -12.63
N PRO A 145 -15.95 1.10 -11.80
CA PRO A 145 -17.06 0.25 -12.26
C PRO A 145 -17.93 1.00 -13.28
N LYS A 146 -18.44 0.32 -14.32
CA LYS A 146 -19.23 0.98 -15.37
C LYS A 146 -20.65 1.40 -14.97
N SER A 147 -21.21 0.87 -13.87
CA SER A 147 -22.66 0.90 -13.63
C SER A 147 -23.12 1.46 -12.26
N SER A 148 -22.26 2.13 -11.48
CA SER A 148 -22.63 2.60 -10.13
C SER A 148 -22.55 4.12 -9.98
N LYS A 149 -23.46 4.73 -9.20
CA LYS A 149 -23.29 6.14 -8.74
C LYS A 149 -21.99 6.31 -7.93
N ALA A 150 -21.47 5.24 -7.36
CA ALA A 150 -20.23 5.22 -6.58
C ALA A 150 -18.96 5.14 -7.45
N SER A 151 -19.11 5.03 -8.78
CA SER A 151 -18.01 4.92 -9.74
C SER A 151 -17.13 6.18 -9.76
N SER A 152 -17.74 7.37 -9.67
CA SER A 152 -16.99 8.62 -9.51
C SER A 152 -16.16 8.66 -8.23
N GLY A 153 -16.64 8.00 -7.17
CA GLY A 153 -15.96 7.93 -5.87
C GLY A 153 -14.64 7.16 -5.93
N VAL A 154 -14.64 5.97 -6.54
CA VAL A 154 -13.44 5.14 -6.73
C VAL A 154 -12.38 5.88 -7.52
N ARG A 155 -12.79 6.46 -8.67
CA ARG A 155 -11.89 7.23 -9.54
C ARG A 155 -11.23 8.37 -8.77
N ASN A 156 -12.04 9.16 -8.05
CA ASN A 156 -11.56 10.31 -7.30
C ASN A 156 -10.61 9.91 -6.17
N ILE A 157 -10.85 8.77 -5.49
CA ILE A 157 -9.94 8.25 -4.46
C ILE A 157 -8.58 7.92 -5.05
N ILE A 158 -8.53 7.20 -6.17
CA ILE A 158 -7.26 6.85 -6.84
C ILE A 158 -6.52 8.12 -7.25
N ILE A 159 -7.22 9.08 -7.87
CA ILE A 159 -6.62 10.34 -8.32
C ILE A 159 -6.07 11.14 -7.15
N SER A 160 -6.85 11.30 -6.08
CA SER A 160 -6.49 12.14 -4.93
C SER A 160 -5.40 11.53 -4.06
N ASN A 161 -5.41 10.21 -3.83
CA ASN A 161 -4.50 9.56 -2.89
C ASN A 161 -3.24 8.99 -3.56
N ILE A 162 -3.32 8.67 -4.85
CA ILE A 162 -2.21 8.04 -5.60
C ILE A 162 -1.71 9.02 -6.67
N CYS A 163 -2.54 9.36 -7.67
CA CYS A 163 -2.04 10.06 -8.86
C CYS A 163 -1.58 11.51 -8.58
N SER A 164 -2.21 12.22 -7.65
CA SER A 164 -1.87 13.60 -7.28
C SER A 164 -0.45 13.73 -6.71
N ARG A 165 0.12 12.62 -6.22
CA ARG A 165 1.47 12.57 -5.65
C ARG A 165 2.56 12.48 -6.69
N LEU A 166 2.23 12.15 -7.95
CA LEU A 166 3.16 11.97 -9.06
C LEU A 166 3.63 13.34 -9.59
N THR A 167 4.39 14.05 -8.76
CA THR A 167 5.04 15.33 -9.05
C THR A 167 6.38 15.35 -8.32
N CYS A 168 7.40 16.05 -8.85
CA CYS A 168 8.70 16.13 -8.17
C CYS A 168 8.61 16.71 -6.75
N LYS A 169 7.61 17.56 -6.49
CA LYS A 169 7.35 18.12 -5.16
C LYS A 169 6.83 17.09 -4.15
N ASN A 170 5.97 16.17 -4.58
CA ASN A 170 5.22 15.29 -3.66
C ASN A 170 5.67 13.82 -3.69
N TYR A 171 6.28 13.38 -4.78
CA TYR A 171 6.55 11.96 -5.02
C TYR A 171 7.49 11.39 -3.95
N TRP A 172 8.56 12.11 -3.63
CA TRP A 172 9.57 11.74 -2.62
C TRP A 172 9.31 12.36 -1.24
N ASN A 173 8.20 13.05 -1.03
CA ASN A 173 7.94 13.78 0.20
C ASN A 173 7.51 12.85 1.35
N ARG A 174 8.34 12.74 2.39
CA ARG A 174 8.10 11.92 3.61
C ARG A 174 6.92 12.41 4.46
N SER A 175 6.58 13.70 4.39
CA SER A 175 5.60 14.33 5.27
C SER A 175 4.15 13.89 5.02
N ASN A 176 3.85 13.33 3.84
CA ASN A 176 2.49 12.91 3.48
C ASN A 176 2.00 11.65 4.22
N VAL A 177 2.88 10.92 4.93
CA VAL A 177 2.50 9.78 5.78
C VAL A 177 2.59 10.14 7.27
N ALA A 178 3.54 11.00 7.64
CA ALA A 178 3.69 11.49 9.01
C ALA A 178 2.53 12.41 9.45
N LEU A 179 1.88 13.12 8.51
CA LEU A 179 0.75 13.99 8.80
C LEU A 179 -0.43 13.23 9.41
N VAL A 180 -0.77 12.04 8.91
CA VAL A 180 -1.91 11.25 9.39
C VAL A 180 -1.70 10.81 10.85
N MET A 181 -0.48 10.38 11.19
CA MET A 181 -0.14 9.98 12.56
C MET A 181 -0.08 11.18 13.52
N LYS A 182 0.38 12.35 13.03
CA LYS A 182 0.45 13.57 13.83
C LYS A 182 -0.94 14.13 14.13
N GLU A 183 -1.84 14.18 13.14
CA GLU A 183 -3.23 14.63 13.34
C GLU A 183 -4.00 13.68 14.28
N ALA A 184 -3.85 12.36 14.13
CA ALA A 184 -4.47 11.38 15.03
C ALA A 184 -3.94 11.50 16.47
N TYR A 185 -2.63 11.72 16.65
CA TYR A 185 -2.01 11.92 17.95
C TYR A 185 -2.47 13.24 18.62
N ILE A 186 -2.54 14.34 17.85
CA ILE A 186 -3.06 15.62 18.34
C ILE A 186 -4.53 15.49 18.76
N LEU A 187 -5.35 14.78 17.98
CA LEU A 187 -6.74 14.53 18.32
C LEU A 187 -6.87 13.72 19.62
N ALA A 188 -6.07 12.67 19.77
CA ALA A 188 -6.04 11.85 20.99
C ALA A 188 -5.64 12.65 22.23
N LEU A 189 -4.62 13.51 22.13
CA LEU A 189 -4.21 14.40 23.22
C LEU A 189 -5.31 15.39 23.61
N ARG A 190 -6.04 15.95 22.62
CA ARG A 190 -7.17 16.84 22.90
C ARG A 190 -8.28 16.12 23.65
N ILE A 191 -8.66 14.93 23.20
CA ILE A 191 -9.69 14.10 23.86
C ILE A 191 -9.28 13.78 25.30
N LEU A 192 -8.03 13.33 25.51
CA LEU A 192 -7.50 13.04 26.84
C LEU A 192 -7.53 14.28 27.75
N SER A 193 -7.13 15.44 27.25
CA SER A 193 -7.16 16.68 28.03
C SER A 193 -8.59 17.09 28.42
N SER A 194 -9.57 16.93 27.54
CA SER A 194 -10.97 17.23 27.83
C SER A 194 -11.57 16.28 28.88
N ILE A 195 -11.21 14.99 28.84
CA ILE A 195 -11.64 14.00 29.83
C ILE A 195 -11.05 14.33 31.21
N ILE A 196 -9.77 14.70 31.28
CA ILE A 196 -9.11 15.07 32.55
C ILE A 196 -9.77 16.31 33.16
N ILE A 197 -10.05 17.34 32.36
CA ILE A 197 -10.73 18.55 32.83
C ILE A 197 -12.14 18.24 33.35
N PHE A 198 -12.90 17.39 32.63
CA PHE A 198 -14.23 16.99 33.05
C PHE A 198 -14.22 16.21 34.37
N LEU A 199 -13.26 15.30 34.55
CA LEU A 199 -13.08 14.55 35.81
C LEU A 199 -12.60 15.42 36.97
N ALA A 200 -11.89 16.51 36.71
CA ALA A 200 -11.42 17.45 37.74
C ALA A 200 -12.51 18.45 38.19
N LEU A 201 -13.62 18.56 37.44
CA LEU A 201 -14.75 19.44 37.75
C LEU A 201 -15.94 18.69 38.40
N LEU A 202 -15.83 17.36 38.53
CA LEU A 202 -16.74 16.48 39.28
C LEU A 202 -16.20 16.24 40.69
#